data_AF-A0A1N6B2V2-F1
#
_entry.id   AF-A0A1N6B2V2-F1
#
_cell.length_a   1.000
_cell.length_b   1.000
_cell.length_c   1.000
_cell.angle_alpha   90.00
_cell.angle_beta   90.00
_cell.angle_gamma   90.00
#
_symmetry.space_group_name_H-M   'P 1'
#
loop_
_entity.id
_entity.type
_entity.pdbx_description
1 polymer ?
#
loop_
_entity_poly.entity_id
_entity_poly.type
_entity_poly.pdbx_seq_one_letter_code
_entity_poly.pdbx_strand_id
1 'polypeptide(L)'
;MTDMLRIQDLRQVCAMLLDAVEERFGPEIDLSDAGVDHYWNVDLRTAFEVKEDPAAGIDVGQSSDDTAELRALLRRPTDDVPVLWHDLQHLAGVLRLLAYLDLPATGADES
;
A
#
# COMPACT_ATOMS: atom_id res chain seq x y z
N MET A 1 1.81 -2.98 24.91
CA MET A 1 2.58 -2.08 24.02
C MET A 1 2.58 -0.69 24.64
N THR A 2 3.75 -0.09 24.82
CA THR A 2 3.92 1.27 25.37
C THR A 2 4.63 2.19 24.38
N ASP A 3 4.62 1.83 23.09
CA ASP A 3 5.22 2.63 22.04
C ASP A 3 4.21 3.64 21.53
N MET A 4 4.63 4.91 21.50
CA MET A 4 3.83 6.02 20.99
C MET A 4 4.26 6.33 19.55
N LEU A 5 3.35 6.11 18.60
CA LEU A 5 3.53 6.55 17.22
C LEU A 5 3.18 8.04 17.10
N ARG A 6 4.15 8.89 16.80
CA ARG A 6 3.89 10.28 16.44
C ARG A 6 3.50 10.34 14.96
N ILE A 7 2.31 10.85 14.66
CA ILE A 7 1.83 11.01 13.27
C ILE A 7 2.76 11.89 12.43
N GLN A 8 3.45 12.84 13.07
CA GLN A 8 4.47 13.67 12.41
C GLN A 8 5.66 12.84 11.92
N ASP A 9 6.14 11.89 12.74
CA ASP A 9 7.28 11.05 12.39
C ASP A 9 6.88 10.10 11.24
N LEU A 10 5.64 9.56 11.28
CA LEU A 10 5.10 8.77 10.18
C LEU A 10 5.04 9.59 8.87
N ARG A 11 4.56 10.83 8.92
CA ARG A 11 4.51 11.70 7.74
C ARG A 11 5.91 11.93 7.16
N GLN A 12 6.90 12.17 8.01
CA GLN A 12 8.29 12.39 7.58
C GLN A 12 8.88 11.13 6.93
N VAL A 13 8.65 9.96 7.52
CA VAL A 13 9.10 8.68 6.94
C VAL A 13 8.41 8.41 5.60
N CYS A 14 7.10 8.64 5.50
CA CYS A 14 6.37 8.48 4.23
C CYS A 14 6.95 9.39 3.13
N ALA A 15 7.21 10.67 3.42
CA ALA A 15 7.82 11.58 2.44
C ALA A 15 9.20 11.06 1.98
N MET A 16 10.09 10.73 2.93
CA MET A 16 11.43 10.21 2.64
C MET A 16 11.39 8.94 1.77
N LEU A 17 10.47 8.01 2.04
CA LEU A 17 10.36 6.77 1.26
C LEU A 17 9.77 7.01 -0.13
N LEU A 18 8.79 7.90 -0.25
CA LEU A 18 8.21 8.25 -1.56
C LEU A 18 9.21 9.03 -2.43
N ASP A 19 10.02 9.92 -1.85
CA ASP A 19 11.12 10.58 -2.56
C ASP A 19 12.11 9.54 -3.12
N ALA A 20 12.48 8.53 -2.32
CA ALA A 20 13.38 7.46 -2.77
C ALA A 20 12.76 6.56 -3.86
N VAL A 21 11.44 6.31 -3.80
CA VAL A 21 10.71 5.61 -4.86
C VAL A 21 10.72 6.42 -6.15
N GLU A 22 10.46 7.72 -6.09
CA GLU A 22 10.50 8.61 -7.25
C GLU A 22 11.90 8.69 -7.86
N GLU A 23 12.96 8.77 -7.05
CA GLU A 23 14.34 8.71 -7.54
C GLU A 23 14.66 7.40 -8.29
N ARG A 24 14.07 6.28 -7.84
CA ARG A 24 14.35 4.95 -8.40
C ARG A 24 13.53 4.62 -9.64
N PHE A 25 12.24 4.90 -9.62
CA PHE A 25 11.30 4.48 -10.66
C PHE A 25 10.84 5.64 -11.55
N GLY A 26 11.19 6.88 -11.19
CA GLY A 26 10.70 8.08 -11.84
C GLY A 26 9.39 8.59 -11.21
N PRO A 27 8.89 9.75 -11.69
CA PRO A 27 7.70 10.42 -11.17
C PRO A 27 6.39 9.70 -11.53
N GLU A 28 6.43 8.78 -12.50
CA GLU A 28 5.28 8.02 -12.97
C GLU A 28 5.68 6.55 -13.13
N ILE A 29 4.81 5.66 -12.65
CA ILE A 29 4.97 4.21 -12.81
C ILE A 29 3.80 3.73 -13.67
N ASP A 30 4.11 3.09 -14.80
CA ASP A 30 3.10 2.42 -15.61
C ASP A 30 2.77 1.06 -14.99
N LEU A 31 1.61 0.96 -14.35
CA LEU A 31 1.16 -0.28 -13.72
C LEU A 31 0.83 -1.39 -14.75
N SER A 32 0.64 -1.05 -16.02
CA SER A 32 0.43 -2.07 -17.05
C SER A 32 1.71 -2.87 -17.35
N ASP A 33 2.87 -2.25 -17.14
CA ASP A 33 4.19 -2.89 -17.29
C ASP A 33 4.60 -3.71 -16.06
N ALA A 34 3.93 -3.52 -14.91
CA ALA A 34 4.22 -4.24 -13.67
C ALA A 34 3.86 -5.74 -13.74
N GLY A 35 2.95 -6.13 -14.64
CA GLY A 35 2.52 -7.52 -14.81
C GLY A 35 1.75 -8.12 -13.61
N VAL A 36 1.45 -7.32 -12.59
CA VAL A 36 0.71 -7.69 -11.38
C VAL A 36 -0.37 -6.67 -11.10
N ASP A 37 -1.55 -7.14 -10.68
CA ASP A 37 -2.66 -6.28 -10.29
C ASP A 37 -3.30 -6.79 -9.00
N HIS A 38 -3.58 -8.09 -8.95
CA HIS A 38 -4.17 -8.73 -7.78
C HIS A 38 -3.12 -9.13 -6.75
N TYR A 39 -3.45 -9.00 -5.47
CA TYR A 39 -2.63 -9.47 -4.36
C TYR A 39 -3.48 -10.12 -3.27
N TRP A 40 -2.88 -11.06 -2.54
CA TRP A 40 -3.51 -11.60 -1.33
C TRP A 40 -3.53 -10.55 -0.24
N ASN A 41 -4.73 -10.27 0.27
CA ASN A 41 -4.96 -9.37 1.38
C ASN A 41 -5.59 -10.13 2.55
N VAL A 42 -5.40 -9.62 3.75
CA VAL A 42 -6.08 -10.10 4.95
C VAL A 42 -6.96 -8.96 5.42
N ASP A 43 -8.25 -9.22 5.62
CA ASP A 43 -9.19 -8.18 6.03
C ASP A 43 -8.70 -7.47 7.31
N LEU A 44 -8.95 -6.15 7.39
CA LEU A 44 -8.41 -5.31 8.46
C LEU A 44 -8.77 -5.83 9.86
N ARG A 45 -9.95 -6.42 10.04
CA ARG A 45 -10.34 -6.92 11.36
C ARG A 45 -9.54 -8.17 11.70
N THR A 46 -9.47 -9.16 10.81
CA THR A 46 -8.69 -10.38 11.02
C THR A 46 -7.20 -10.08 11.21
N ALA A 47 -6.65 -9.08 10.52
CA ALA A 47 -5.25 -8.68 10.65
C ALA A 47 -4.86 -8.24 12.08
N PHE A 48 -5.81 -7.73 12.87
CA PHE A 48 -5.56 -7.26 14.24
C PHE A 48 -6.28 -8.07 15.32
N GLU A 49 -7.44 -8.65 15.01
CA GLU A 49 -8.21 -9.51 15.90
C GLU A 49 -7.86 -10.98 15.67
N VAL A 50 -6.64 -11.36 16.06
CA VAL A 50 -6.08 -12.71 15.92
C VAL A 50 -6.82 -13.72 16.82
N LYS A 51 -8.09 -13.99 16.52
CA LYS A 51 -9.00 -14.84 17.29
C LYS A 51 -9.45 -16.07 16.49
N GLU A 52 -9.56 -15.92 15.18
CA GLU A 52 -10.05 -16.93 14.24
C GLU A 52 -8.91 -17.42 13.32
N ASP A 53 -9.18 -18.47 12.54
CA ASP A 53 -8.25 -18.94 11.50
C ASP A 53 -8.03 -17.82 10.46
N PRO A 54 -6.78 -17.33 10.27
CA PRO A 54 -6.50 -16.25 9.32
C PRO A 54 -6.89 -16.61 7.87
N ALA A 55 -6.98 -17.90 7.52
CA ALA A 55 -7.44 -18.32 6.20
C ALA A 55 -8.89 -17.87 5.90
N ALA A 56 -9.72 -17.69 6.93
CA ALA A 56 -11.09 -17.21 6.77
C ALA A 56 -11.18 -15.71 6.44
N GLY A 57 -10.13 -14.94 6.75
CA GLY A 57 -10.02 -13.50 6.46
C GLY A 57 -9.14 -13.16 5.27
N ILE A 58 -8.66 -14.15 4.51
CA ILE A 58 -7.92 -13.91 3.27
C ILE A 58 -8.91 -13.53 2.17
N ASP A 59 -8.66 -12.40 1.54
CA ASP A 59 -9.33 -11.94 0.33
C ASP A 59 -8.30 -11.49 -0.73
N VAL A 60 -8.79 -10.93 -1.82
CA VAL A 60 -7.97 -10.45 -2.93
C VAL A 60 -8.15 -8.95 -3.06
N GLY A 61 -7.06 -8.21 -2.90
CA GLY A 61 -6.97 -6.79 -3.23
C GLY A 61 -6.55 -6.60 -4.69
N GLN A 62 -6.73 -5.38 -5.20
CA GLN A 62 -6.42 -5.03 -6.59
C GLN A 62 -5.70 -3.67 -6.64
N SER A 63 -4.48 -3.66 -7.16
CA SER A 63 -3.59 -2.50 -7.20
C SER A 63 -4.14 -1.35 -8.06
N SER A 64 -4.81 -1.69 -9.15
CA SER A 64 -5.48 -0.71 -10.00
C SER A 64 -6.69 -0.07 -9.32
N ASP A 65 -7.42 -0.82 -8.48
CA ASP A 65 -8.50 -0.28 -7.66
C ASP A 65 -7.96 0.65 -6.57
N ASP A 66 -6.92 0.22 -5.84
CA ASP A 66 -6.23 1.04 -4.84
C ASP A 66 -5.76 2.38 -5.45
N THR A 67 -5.17 2.33 -6.64
CA THR A 67 -4.71 3.53 -7.34
C THR A 67 -5.87 4.41 -7.82
N ALA A 68 -6.98 3.80 -8.26
CA ALA A 68 -8.17 4.53 -8.67
C ALA A 68 -8.83 5.26 -7.49
N GLU A 69 -8.91 4.62 -6.33
CA GLU A 69 -9.45 5.19 -5.09
C GLU A 69 -8.59 6.35 -4.57
N LEU A 70 -7.25 6.23 -4.58
CA LEU A 70 -6.38 7.35 -4.23
C LEU A 70 -6.51 8.53 -5.20
N ARG A 71 -6.66 8.26 -6.50
CA ARG A 71 -6.92 9.31 -7.50
C ARG A 71 -8.28 9.96 -7.30
N ALA A 72 -9.30 9.19 -6.91
CA ALA A 72 -10.61 9.71 -6.58
C ALA A 72 -10.54 10.62 -5.35
N LEU A 73 -9.83 10.19 -4.31
CA LEU A 73 -9.60 10.95 -3.07
C LEU A 73 -9.01 12.34 -3.36
N LEU A 74 -8.04 12.45 -4.27
CA LEU A 74 -7.46 13.74 -4.68
C LEU A 74 -8.44 14.68 -5.41
N ARG A 75 -9.52 14.13 -5.97
CA ARG A 75 -10.54 14.89 -6.73
C ARG A 75 -11.80 15.16 -5.92
N ARG A 76 -11.91 14.61 -4.70
CA ARG A 76 -13.08 14.80 -3.86
C ARG A 76 -13.25 16.30 -3.52
N PRO A 77 -14.49 16.80 -3.39
CA PRO A 77 -14.75 18.14 -2.88
C PRO A 77 -14.06 18.37 -1.53
N THR A 78 -13.66 19.61 -1.24
CA THR A 78 -12.92 19.94 0.00
C THR A 78 -13.71 19.72 1.29
N ASP A 79 -15.04 19.61 1.18
CA ASP A 79 -15.97 19.30 2.25
C ASP A 79 -16.19 17.78 2.44
N ASP A 80 -15.68 16.95 1.54
CA ASP A 80 -15.71 15.50 1.67
C ASP A 80 -14.53 15.02 2.52
N VAL A 81 -14.83 14.39 3.66
CA VAL A 81 -13.83 14.00 4.66
C VAL A 81 -13.33 12.60 4.33
N PRO A 82 -12.00 12.36 4.34
CA PRO A 82 -11.46 11.02 4.15
C PRO A 82 -12.05 10.00 5.13
N VAL A 83 -12.41 8.83 4.63
CA VAL A 83 -12.86 7.69 5.43
C VAL A 83 -11.60 6.92 5.83
N LEU A 84 -10.98 7.34 6.93
CA LEU A 84 -9.61 6.93 7.28
C LEU A 84 -9.36 5.41 7.25
N TRP A 85 -10.28 4.58 7.77
CA TRP A 85 -10.07 3.12 7.80
C TRP A 85 -10.04 2.50 6.38
N HIS A 86 -10.72 3.14 5.42
CA HIS A 86 -10.83 2.71 4.04
C HIS A 86 -9.68 3.29 3.21
N ASP A 87 -9.53 4.63 3.24
CA ASP A 87 -8.55 5.33 2.42
C ASP A 87 -7.10 4.97 2.81
N LEU A 88 -6.84 4.65 4.09
CA LEU A 88 -5.52 4.15 4.53
C LEU A 88 -5.23 2.72 4.05
N GLN A 89 -6.24 1.89 3.82
CA GLN A 89 -6.03 0.53 3.29
C GLN A 89 -5.60 0.60 1.82
N HIS A 90 -6.24 1.43 1.01
CA HIS A 90 -5.80 1.65 -0.37
C HIS A 90 -4.40 2.25 -0.44
N LEU A 91 -4.08 3.21 0.43
CA LEU A 91 -2.71 3.72 0.53
C LEU A 91 -1.71 2.62 0.90
N ALA A 92 -2.04 1.78 1.88
CA ALA A 92 -1.18 0.66 2.27
C ALA A 92 -0.99 -0.36 1.12
N GLY A 93 -2.03 -0.64 0.35
CA GLY A 93 -1.99 -1.47 -0.86
C GLY A 93 -0.99 -0.92 -1.88
N VAL A 94 -1.08 0.37 -2.22
CA VAL A 94 -0.12 1.03 -3.13
C VAL A 94 1.31 1.03 -2.56
N LEU A 95 1.50 1.33 -1.27
CA LEU A 95 2.83 1.28 -0.66
C LEU A 95 3.44 -0.13 -0.72
N ARG A 96 2.61 -1.17 -0.57
CA ARG A 96 3.02 -2.57 -0.70
C ARG A 96 3.37 -2.92 -2.15
N LEU A 97 2.63 -2.41 -3.12
CA LEU A 97 2.98 -2.54 -4.54
C LEU A 97 4.34 -1.92 -4.84
N LEU A 98 4.62 -0.71 -4.35
CA LEU A 98 5.93 -0.07 -4.52
C LEU A 98 7.06 -0.92 -3.94
N ALA A 99 6.86 -1.51 -2.76
CA ALA A 99 7.81 -2.44 -2.17
C ALA A 99 7.97 -3.73 -2.99
N TYR A 100 6.89 -4.25 -3.58
CA TYR A 100 6.94 -5.41 -4.47
C TYR A 100 7.77 -5.13 -5.73
N LEU A 101 7.60 -3.96 -6.35
CA LEU A 101 8.36 -3.54 -7.52
C LEU A 101 9.87 -3.36 -7.23
N ASP A 102 10.23 -3.13 -5.97
CA ASP A 102 11.62 -3.03 -5.52
C ASP A 102 12.26 -4.38 -5.11
N LEU A 103 11.51 -5.48 -5.15
CA LEU A 103 12.06 -6.79 -4.80
C LEU A 103 13.31 -7.09 -5.66
N PRO A 104 14.37 -7.66 -5.06
CA PRO A 104 15.52 -8.10 -5.83
C PRO A 104 15.08 -9.18 -6.82
N ALA A 105 15.66 -9.16 -8.02
CA ALA A 105 15.40 -10.20 -9.01
C ALA A 105 15.70 -11.57 -8.39
N THR A 106 14.69 -12.44 -8.32
CA THR A 106 14.86 -13.82 -7.87
C THR A 106 15.75 -14.57 -8.88
N GLY A 107 17.03 -14.79 -8.54
CA GLY A 107 17.90 -15.74 -9.26
C GLY A 107 19.25 -15.24 -9.79
N ALA A 108 19.77 -14.09 -9.38
CA ALA A 108 21.17 -13.72 -9.68
C ALA A 108 22.12 -14.20 -8.55
N ASP A 109 22.17 -15.51 -8.30
CA ASP A 109 23.31 -16.24 -7.69
C ASP A 109 22.93 -17.71 -7.42
N GLU A 110 22.74 -18.48 -8.49
CA GLU A 110 23.13 -19.89 -8.51
C GLU A 110 23.86 -20.14 -9.83
N SER A 111 25.15 -19.77 -9.86
CA SER A 111 26.11 -20.20 -10.88
C SER A 111 26.81 -21.49 -10.46
#